data_AF-A0A7S1QYJ5-F1
#
_entry.id   AF-A0A7S1QYJ5-F1
#
_cell.length_a   1.000
_cell.length_b   1.000
_cell.length_c   1.000
_cell.angle_alpha   90.00
_cell.angle_beta   90.00
_cell.angle_gamma   90.00
#
_symmetry.space_group_name_H-M   'P 1'
#
loop_
_entity.id
_entity.type
_entity.pdbx_description
1 polymer ?
#
loop_
_entity_poly.entity_id
_entity_poly.type
_entity_poly.pdbx_seq_one_letter_code
_entity_poly.pdbx_strand_id
1 'polypeptide(L)'
;IYGPAPSAPAESKNILCPACGKAGLKPATVMYGGAMPDDFFKAASEDFPMGSKRRGGEGAGGENDRPTVDLLIVMGSSLTVMPAGGVPEWADARCKKVLFNLEPAGRFTREATVGDASELPEWSAAFGPIDDLCVALLTELGWIADAAARADVLCDASKAAIVSAADLAEL
;
A
#
# COMPACT_ATOMS: atom_id res chain seq x y z
N ILE A 1 12.34 23.13 -2.69
CA ILE A 1 11.08 22.65 -3.34
C ILE A 1 10.05 23.77 -3.48
N TYR A 2 10.02 24.79 -2.60
CA TYR A 2 9.06 25.89 -2.72
C TYR A 2 9.72 27.14 -3.33
N GLY A 3 9.60 27.29 -4.64
CA GLY A 3 9.85 28.52 -5.37
C GLY A 3 9.10 28.45 -6.70
N PRO A 4 8.39 29.50 -7.13
CA PRO A 4 7.74 29.47 -8.44
C PRO A 4 8.81 29.25 -9.50
N ALA A 5 8.60 28.26 -10.37
CA ALA A 5 9.47 28.06 -11.52
C ALA A 5 9.56 29.38 -12.30
N PRO A 6 10.72 29.79 -12.83
CA PRO A 6 10.83 31.02 -13.63
C PRO A 6 9.86 31.06 -14.83
N SER A 7 9.39 29.89 -15.27
CA SER A 7 8.40 29.71 -16.35
C SER A 7 6.94 29.70 -15.88
N ALA A 8 6.66 29.82 -14.58
CA ALA A 8 5.31 29.83 -14.07
C ALA A 8 4.60 31.14 -14.45
N PRO A 9 3.34 31.11 -14.88
CA PRO A 9 2.60 32.32 -15.24
C PRO A 9 2.39 33.19 -14.00
N ALA A 10 2.46 34.52 -14.19
CA ALA A 10 2.24 35.50 -13.12
C ALA A 10 0.80 35.49 -12.59
N GLU A 11 -0.15 34.99 -13.38
CA GLU A 11 -1.56 34.88 -13.03
C GLU A 11 -2.09 33.47 -13.35
N SER A 12 -2.87 32.92 -12.42
CA SER A 12 -3.59 31.66 -12.65
C SER A 12 -4.76 31.90 -13.60
N LYS A 13 -4.81 31.14 -14.70
CA LYS A 13 -5.91 31.17 -15.67
C LYS A 13 -6.59 29.81 -15.72
N ASN A 14 -7.89 29.82 -15.97
CA ASN A 14 -8.64 28.59 -16.17
C ASN A 14 -8.07 27.78 -17.35
N ILE A 15 -7.79 26.50 -17.11
CA ILE A 15 -7.42 25.57 -18.16
C ILE A 15 -8.71 25.15 -18.87
N LEU A 16 -8.85 25.55 -20.14
CA LEU A 16 -10.03 25.25 -20.96
C LEU A 16 -9.89 23.86 -21.59
N CYS A 17 -11.00 23.14 -21.68
CA CYS A 17 -11.05 21.87 -22.40
C CYS A 17 -10.85 22.11 -23.91
N PRO A 18 -9.88 21.46 -24.57
CA PRO A 18 -9.64 21.64 -26.00
C PRO A 18 -10.81 21.16 -26.88
N ALA A 19 -11.65 20.25 -26.37
CA ALA A 19 -12.79 19.71 -27.11
C ALA A 19 -14.06 20.57 -26.99
N CYS A 20 -14.34 21.15 -25.82
CA CYS A 20 -15.61 21.84 -25.56
C CYS A 20 -15.47 23.31 -25.11
N GLY A 21 -14.24 23.81 -24.95
CA GLY A 21 -13.94 25.19 -24.53
C GLY A 21 -14.33 25.53 -23.08
N LYS A 22 -14.98 24.62 -22.34
CA LYS A 22 -15.40 24.87 -20.95
C LYS A 22 -14.18 24.89 -20.03
N ALA A 23 -14.21 25.81 -19.06
CA ALA A 23 -13.27 25.83 -17.95
C ALA A 23 -13.47 24.61 -17.04
N GLY A 24 -12.42 24.26 -16.29
CA GLY A 24 -12.47 23.17 -15.30
C GLY A 24 -11.78 21.89 -15.74
N LEU A 25 -10.81 21.98 -16.66
CA LEU A 25 -9.91 20.86 -16.89
C LEU A 25 -9.11 20.63 -15.60
N LYS A 26 -9.22 19.42 -15.06
CA LYS A 26 -8.53 18.99 -13.85
C LYS A 26 -7.71 17.74 -14.13
N PRO A 27 -6.65 17.48 -13.34
CA PRO A 27 -6.04 16.16 -13.32
C PRO A 27 -7.09 15.07 -13.03
N ALA A 28 -6.80 13.84 -13.46
CA ALA A 28 -7.63 12.67 -13.18
C ALA A 28 -7.63 12.25 -11.69
N THR A 29 -7.16 13.11 -10.78
CA THR A 29 -7.23 12.93 -9.34
C THR A 29 -8.68 12.93 -8.84
N VAL A 30 -9.00 12.01 -7.94
CA VAL A 30 -10.27 11.96 -7.22
C VAL A 30 -10.26 13.05 -6.16
N MET A 31 -11.20 13.99 -6.25
CA MET A 31 -11.42 14.99 -5.21
C MET A 31 -12.41 14.47 -4.16
N TYR A 32 -12.39 15.02 -2.95
CA TYR A 32 -13.40 14.72 -1.93
C TYR A 32 -14.82 14.92 -2.47
N GLY A 33 -15.70 13.95 -2.22
CA GLY A 33 -17.06 13.91 -2.75
C GLY A 33 -17.16 13.43 -4.21
N GLY A 34 -16.04 13.26 -4.90
CA GLY A 34 -16.00 12.61 -6.21
C GLY A 34 -16.14 11.10 -6.11
N ALA A 35 -16.62 10.48 -7.19
CA ALA A 35 -16.62 9.03 -7.31
C ALA A 35 -15.19 8.50 -7.54
N MET A 36 -14.90 7.33 -6.96
CA MET A 36 -13.70 6.57 -7.31
C MET A 36 -13.84 6.00 -8.73
N PRO A 37 -12.74 5.79 -9.47
CA PRO A 37 -12.77 5.13 -10.76
C PRO A 37 -13.34 3.71 -10.66
N ASP A 38 -14.09 3.27 -11.67
CA ASP A 38 -14.69 1.92 -11.70
C ASP A 38 -13.62 0.82 -11.61
N ASP A 39 -12.44 1.06 -12.18
CA ASP A 39 -11.29 0.15 -12.11
C ASP A 39 -10.90 -0.20 -10.67
N PHE A 40 -11.06 0.73 -9.72
CA PHE A 40 -10.81 0.45 -8.30
C PHE A 40 -11.75 -0.63 -7.76
N PHE A 41 -13.05 -0.52 -8.03
CA PHE A 41 -14.04 -1.47 -7.54
C PHE A 41 -13.96 -2.81 -8.27
N LYS A 42 -13.64 -2.78 -9.57
CA LYS A 42 -13.39 -3.99 -10.35
C LYS A 42 -12.22 -4.78 -9.78
N ALA A 43 -11.05 -4.14 -9.62
CA ALA A 43 -9.87 -4.77 -9.04
C ALA A 43 -10.16 -5.28 -7.62
N ALA A 44 -10.80 -4.45 -6.78
CA ALA A 44 -11.17 -4.87 -5.43
C ALA A 44 -12.09 -6.09 -5.41
N SER A 45 -13.02 -6.23 -6.37
CA SER A 45 -13.89 -7.41 -6.44
C SER A 45 -13.20 -8.68 -6.93
N GLU A 46 -12.13 -8.53 -7.73
CA GLU A 46 -11.31 -9.64 -8.23
C GLU A 46 -10.33 -10.10 -7.14
N ASP A 47 -9.70 -9.16 -6.44
CA ASP A 47 -8.76 -9.42 -5.34
C ASP A 47 -9.47 -9.86 -4.06
N PHE A 48 -10.68 -9.36 -3.80
CA PHE A 48 -11.49 -9.64 -2.60
C PHE A 48 -12.90 -10.09 -2.99
N PRO A 49 -13.07 -11.27 -3.62
CA PRO A 49 -14.38 -11.74 -4.04
C PRO A 49 -15.29 -11.90 -2.81
N MET A 50 -16.38 -11.14 -2.80
CA MET A 50 -17.40 -11.22 -1.75
C MET A 50 -17.94 -12.65 -1.68
N GLY A 51 -17.61 -13.37 -0.62
CA GLY A 51 -17.99 -14.77 -0.46
C GLY A 51 -17.01 -15.63 0.34
N SER A 52 -15.80 -15.15 0.62
CA SER A 52 -14.92 -15.82 1.58
C SER A 52 -15.57 -15.71 2.97
N LYS A 53 -15.96 -16.88 3.51
CA LYS A 53 -16.97 -17.02 4.56
C LYS A 53 -16.61 -16.21 5.81
N ARG A 54 -17.56 -15.39 6.29
CA ARG A 54 -17.52 -14.87 7.67
C ARG A 54 -17.37 -16.06 8.62
N ARG A 55 -16.37 -15.97 9.50
CA ARG A 55 -16.05 -16.95 10.55
C ARG A 55 -17.36 -17.36 11.29
N GLY A 56 -17.84 -18.59 11.05
CA GLY A 56 -19.04 -19.13 11.72
C GLY A 56 -20.09 -19.83 10.83
N GLY A 57 -19.95 -19.86 9.51
CA GLY A 57 -20.82 -20.66 8.63
C GLY A 57 -20.30 -22.08 8.46
N GLU A 58 -20.92 -23.06 9.13
CA GLU A 58 -20.69 -24.49 8.94
C GLU A 58 -21.05 -24.90 7.50
N GLY A 59 -20.05 -24.97 6.62
CA GLY A 59 -20.19 -25.43 5.25
C GLY A 59 -18.83 -25.85 4.73
N ALA A 60 -18.64 -27.17 4.57
CA ALA A 60 -17.41 -27.85 4.19
C ALA A 60 -16.59 -27.09 3.13
N GLY A 61 -15.34 -26.76 3.47
CA GLY A 61 -14.36 -26.23 2.54
C GLY A 61 -14.00 -27.29 1.51
N GLY A 62 -14.40 -27.07 0.25
CA GLY A 62 -13.83 -27.79 -0.87
C GLY A 62 -12.40 -27.30 -1.15
N GLU A 63 -11.65 -28.07 -1.92
CA GLU A 63 -10.26 -27.81 -2.32
C GLU A 63 -10.04 -26.44 -3.03
N ASN A 64 -11.13 -25.78 -3.45
CA ASN A 64 -11.16 -24.46 -4.09
C ASN A 64 -11.48 -23.29 -3.14
N ASP A 65 -11.58 -23.50 -1.82
CA ASP A 65 -11.84 -22.45 -0.81
C ASP A 65 -10.50 -21.85 -0.30
N ARG A 66 -9.61 -21.38 -1.18
CA ARG A 66 -8.40 -20.63 -0.79
C ARG A 66 -8.69 -19.13 -0.80
N PRO A 67 -8.14 -18.34 0.14
CA PRO A 67 -8.21 -16.89 0.03
C PRO A 67 -7.51 -16.46 -1.26
N THR A 68 -8.05 -15.45 -1.95
CA THR A 68 -7.44 -14.85 -3.14
C THR A 68 -6.18 -14.05 -2.80
N VAL A 69 -6.08 -13.57 -1.56
CA VAL A 69 -4.93 -12.84 -1.02
C VAL A 69 -4.47 -13.52 0.26
N ASP A 70 -3.24 -14.03 0.28
CA ASP A 70 -2.65 -14.68 1.46
C ASP A 70 -2.04 -13.68 2.44
N LEU A 71 -1.49 -12.57 1.92
CA LEU A 71 -0.85 -11.49 2.66
C LEU A 71 -1.24 -10.13 2.08
N LEU A 72 -1.71 -9.23 2.94
CA LEU A 72 -1.95 -7.82 2.63
C LEU A 72 -0.95 -6.95 3.38
N ILE A 73 -0.11 -6.22 2.63
CA ILE A 73 0.82 -5.24 3.18
C ILE A 73 0.24 -3.83 2.97
N VAL A 74 -0.10 -3.15 4.05
CA VAL A 74 -0.54 -1.76 4.06
C VAL A 74 0.64 -0.89 4.42
N MET A 75 0.99 0.09 3.60
CA MET A 75 2.17 0.94 3.83
C MET A 75 1.80 2.41 3.79
N GLY A 76 2.27 3.19 4.79
CA GLY A 76 2.24 4.65 4.77
C GLY A 76 0.86 5.27 4.68
N SER A 77 -0.13 4.69 5.35
CA SER A 77 -1.51 5.17 5.33
C SER A 77 -2.13 5.22 6.71
N SER A 78 -2.85 6.29 7.01
CA SER A 78 -3.68 6.44 8.21
C SER A 78 -5.02 5.69 8.12
N LEU A 79 -5.37 5.20 6.93
CA LEU A 79 -6.64 4.52 6.63
C LEU A 79 -7.91 5.36 6.89
N THR A 80 -7.80 6.70 6.89
CA THR A 80 -8.93 7.60 7.22
C THR A 80 -9.80 8.00 6.02
N VAL A 81 -9.34 7.75 4.78
CA VAL A 81 -10.04 8.19 3.56
C VAL A 81 -10.77 7.01 2.92
N MET A 82 -12.09 7.08 2.86
CA MET A 82 -12.93 6.05 2.24
C MET A 82 -13.13 6.29 0.74
N PRO A 83 -13.27 5.23 -0.07
CA PRO A 83 -13.37 3.82 0.31
C PRO A 83 -12.03 3.10 0.56
N ALA A 84 -10.90 3.69 0.16
CA ALA A 84 -9.58 3.04 0.19
C ALA A 84 -9.15 2.57 1.59
N GLY A 85 -9.45 3.34 2.64
CA GLY A 85 -9.15 2.97 4.03
C GLY A 85 -9.87 1.70 4.51
N GLY A 86 -10.92 1.28 3.82
CA GLY A 86 -11.67 0.05 4.12
C GLY A 86 -11.11 -1.23 3.51
N VAL A 87 -10.16 -1.13 2.56
CA VAL A 87 -9.59 -2.29 1.85
C VAL A 87 -9.10 -3.40 2.80
N PRO A 88 -8.42 -3.12 3.92
CA PRO A 88 -7.97 -4.17 4.84
C PRO A 88 -9.11 -5.03 5.42
N GLU A 89 -10.32 -4.47 5.54
CA GLU A 89 -11.50 -5.18 6.05
C GLU A 89 -12.15 -6.09 4.99
N TRP A 90 -11.78 -5.94 3.71
CA TRP A 90 -12.31 -6.78 2.63
C TRP A 90 -11.54 -8.10 2.48
N ALA A 91 -10.31 -8.14 2.99
CA ALA A 91 -9.48 -9.32 3.00
C ALA A 91 -10.01 -10.38 3.99
N ASP A 92 -9.97 -11.65 3.56
CA ASP A 92 -10.44 -12.80 4.33
C ASP A 92 -9.75 -12.92 5.71
N ALA A 93 -10.39 -13.57 6.69
CA ALA A 93 -9.80 -13.77 8.01
C ALA A 93 -8.53 -14.64 8.00
N ARG A 94 -8.33 -15.45 6.95
CA ARG A 94 -7.10 -16.24 6.75
C ARG A 94 -5.96 -15.39 6.16
N CYS A 95 -6.29 -14.31 5.46
CA CYS A 95 -5.30 -13.36 4.94
C CYS A 95 -4.58 -12.69 6.11
N LYS A 96 -3.25 -12.83 6.16
CA LYS A 96 -2.43 -12.10 7.10
C LYS A 96 -2.33 -10.65 6.65
N LYS A 97 -2.48 -9.73 7.59
CA LYS A 97 -2.50 -8.29 7.31
C LYS A 97 -1.39 -7.66 8.11
N VAL A 98 -0.53 -6.90 7.44
CA VAL A 98 0.57 -6.19 8.09
C VAL A 98 0.53 -4.72 7.73
N LEU A 99 0.69 -3.85 8.73
CA LEU A 99 0.87 -2.42 8.55
C LEU A 99 2.34 -2.04 8.73
N PHE A 100 2.92 -1.39 7.71
CA PHE A 100 4.18 -0.65 7.83
C PHE A 100 3.85 0.83 7.86
N ASN A 101 4.02 1.47 9.01
CA ASN A 101 3.69 2.89 9.16
C ASN A 101 4.48 3.52 10.30
N LEU A 102 4.49 4.84 10.39
CA LEU A 102 5.07 5.52 11.54
C LEU A 102 4.23 5.33 12.81
N GLU A 103 2.92 5.19 12.66
CA GLU A 103 1.95 5.16 13.75
C GLU A 103 0.88 4.09 13.51
N PRO A 104 0.20 3.60 14.57
CA PRO A 104 -0.98 2.75 14.44
C PRO A 104 -2.08 3.35 13.52
N ALA A 105 -2.73 2.50 12.73
CA ALA A 105 -3.84 2.92 11.86
C ALA A 105 -4.93 1.83 11.77
N GLY A 106 -6.20 2.21 11.71
CA GLY A 106 -7.32 1.26 11.65
C GLY A 106 -7.29 0.24 12.81
N ARG A 107 -7.36 -1.06 12.51
CA ARG A 107 -7.25 -2.15 13.50
C ARG A 107 -5.80 -2.52 13.88
N PHE A 108 -4.82 -2.00 13.16
CA PHE A 108 -3.40 -2.27 13.38
C PHE A 108 -2.88 -1.48 14.58
N THR A 109 -3.22 -1.97 15.78
CA THR A 109 -2.97 -1.27 17.05
C THR A 109 -1.86 -1.90 17.88
N ARG A 110 -1.38 -3.09 17.50
CA ARG A 110 -0.33 -3.82 18.21
C ARG A 110 0.82 -4.12 17.27
N GLU A 111 2.02 -3.77 17.72
CA GLU A 111 3.25 -4.23 17.10
C GLU A 111 3.37 -5.74 17.30
N ALA A 112 3.69 -6.46 16.23
CA ALA A 112 3.98 -7.88 16.34
C ALA A 112 5.40 -8.03 16.89
N THR A 113 5.55 -8.71 18.03
CA THR A 113 6.88 -9.00 18.57
C THR A 113 7.54 -10.07 17.69
N VAL A 114 8.67 -9.73 17.08
CA VAL A 114 9.51 -10.68 16.35
C VAL A 114 10.00 -11.75 17.33
N GLY A 115 9.80 -13.04 17.00
CA GLY A 115 10.43 -14.15 17.71
C GLY A 115 9.52 -15.09 18.51
N ASP A 116 8.21 -14.85 18.59
CA ASP A 116 7.28 -15.91 19.02
C ASP A 116 6.82 -16.70 17.79
N ALA A 117 7.45 -17.86 17.58
CA ALA A 117 7.18 -18.74 16.45
C ALA A 117 5.77 -19.38 16.50
N SER A 118 4.97 -19.10 17.54
CA SER A 118 3.60 -19.56 17.66
C SER A 118 2.60 -18.50 17.19
N GLU A 119 2.19 -18.64 15.93
CA GLU A 119 1.11 -17.90 15.25
C GLU A 119 1.21 -16.35 15.25
N LEU A 120 1.70 -15.78 14.15
CA LEU A 120 1.50 -14.35 13.88
C LEU A 120 0.00 -14.01 13.88
N PRO A 121 -0.44 -12.97 14.60
CA PRO A 121 -1.84 -12.57 14.63
C PRO A 121 -2.31 -12.19 13.22
N GLU A 122 -3.61 -12.33 12.95
CA GLU A 122 -4.22 -11.94 11.67
C GLU A 122 -3.87 -10.50 11.30
N TRP A 123 -3.83 -9.60 12.29
CA TRP A 123 -3.48 -8.19 12.14
C TRP A 123 -2.18 -7.92 12.90
N SER A 124 -1.14 -7.54 12.17
CA SER A 124 0.20 -7.26 12.68
C SER A 124 0.65 -5.86 12.25
N ALA A 125 1.53 -5.22 13.00
CA ALA A 125 2.13 -3.95 12.59
C ALA A 125 3.64 -3.94 12.87
N ALA A 126 4.37 -3.19 12.05
CA ALA A 126 5.74 -2.79 12.29
C ALA A 126 5.81 -1.27 12.16
N PHE A 127 6.38 -0.60 13.17
CA PHE A 127 6.38 0.85 13.24
C PHE A 127 7.76 1.45 12.97
N GLY A 128 7.82 2.43 12.07
CA GLY A 128 9.08 3.08 11.71
C GLY A 128 9.06 3.71 10.32
N PRO A 129 10.18 4.31 9.90
CA PRO A 129 10.35 4.80 8.54
C PRO A 129 10.13 3.66 7.53
N ILE A 130 9.30 3.91 6.51
CA ILE A 130 8.85 2.86 5.58
C ILE A 130 10.02 2.27 4.80
N ASP A 131 10.98 3.09 4.37
CA ASP A 131 12.18 2.62 3.68
C ASP A 131 12.99 1.65 4.56
N ASP A 132 13.16 1.93 5.85
CA ASP A 132 13.88 1.06 6.80
C ASP A 132 13.16 -0.28 6.98
N LEU A 133 11.82 -0.25 7.11
CA LEU A 133 11.00 -1.47 7.22
C LEU A 133 11.06 -2.32 5.94
N CYS A 134 11.04 -1.68 4.77
CA CYS A 134 11.20 -2.37 3.48
C CYS A 134 12.60 -2.96 3.33
N VAL A 135 13.65 -2.24 3.71
CA VAL A 135 15.03 -2.75 3.70
C VAL A 135 15.16 -3.96 4.63
N ALA A 136 14.64 -3.89 5.85
CA ALA A 136 14.64 -5.01 6.79
C ALA A 136 13.93 -6.24 6.20
N LEU A 137 12.73 -6.05 5.61
CA LEU A 137 11.99 -7.12 4.96
C LEU A 137 12.77 -7.74 3.79
N LEU A 138 13.36 -6.92 2.92
CA LEU A 138 14.15 -7.41 1.78
C LEU A 138 15.39 -8.18 2.21
N THR A 139 16.05 -7.75 3.28
CA THR A 139 17.20 -8.45 3.86
C THR A 139 16.79 -9.81 4.41
N GLU A 140 15.71 -9.90 5.20
CA GLU A 140 15.20 -11.16 5.74
C GLU A 140 14.73 -12.13 4.65
N LEU A 141 14.20 -11.62 3.53
CA LEU A 141 13.82 -12.42 2.38
C LEU A 141 15.00 -12.84 1.49
N GLY A 142 16.22 -12.32 1.75
CA GLY A 142 17.39 -12.53 0.89
C GLY A 142 17.29 -11.84 -0.47
N TRP A 143 16.46 -10.80 -0.60
CA TRP A 143 16.19 -10.07 -1.84
C TRP A 143 16.90 -8.72 -1.94
N ILE A 144 17.72 -8.37 -0.95
CA ILE A 144 18.35 -7.04 -0.91
C ILE A 144 19.29 -6.78 -2.11
N ALA A 145 20.03 -7.80 -2.55
CA ALA A 145 20.89 -7.70 -3.74
C ALA A 145 20.07 -7.52 -5.04
N ASP A 146 18.96 -8.26 -5.18
CA ASP A 146 18.05 -8.14 -6.33
C ASP A 146 17.40 -6.75 -6.38
N ALA A 147 17.04 -6.19 -5.22
CA ALA A 147 16.52 -4.83 -5.12
C ALA A 147 17.59 -3.79 -5.49
N ALA A 148 18.84 -3.98 -5.06
CA ALA A 148 19.95 -3.09 -5.41
C ALA A 148 20.27 -3.12 -6.91
N ALA A 149 20.15 -4.29 -7.56
CA ALA A 149 20.30 -4.42 -9.01
C ALA A 149 19.23 -3.62 -9.81
N ARG A 150 18.12 -3.25 -9.16
CA ARG A 150 17.03 -2.43 -9.71
C ARG A 150 16.96 -1.02 -9.13
N ALA A 151 18.06 -0.54 -8.55
CA ALA A 151 18.13 0.78 -7.94
C ALA A 151 17.87 1.94 -8.91
N ASP A 152 17.94 1.72 -10.22
CA ASP A 152 17.69 2.72 -11.26
C ASP A 152 16.23 3.18 -11.35
N VAL A 153 15.28 2.36 -10.90
CA VAL A 153 13.85 2.71 -10.88
C VAL A 153 13.38 3.32 -9.56
N LEU A 154 14.29 3.46 -8.59
CA LEU A 154 13.99 3.97 -7.26
C LEU A 154 14.30 5.47 -7.17
N CYS A 155 13.68 6.15 -6.21
CA CYS A 155 14.08 7.52 -5.87
C CYS A 155 15.44 7.50 -5.15
N ASP A 156 16.13 8.64 -5.12
CA ASP A 156 17.49 8.74 -4.56
C ASP A 156 17.59 8.25 -3.11
N ALA A 157 16.56 8.52 -2.29
CA ALA A 157 16.53 8.11 -0.89
C ALA A 157 16.45 6.58 -0.74
N SER A 158 15.45 5.93 -1.35
CA SER A 158 15.30 4.48 -1.28
C SER A 158 16.46 3.74 -1.96
N LYS A 159 17.01 4.30 -3.05
CA LYS A 159 18.23 3.80 -3.69
C LYS A 159 19.41 3.79 -2.72
N ALA A 160 19.67 4.90 -2.04
CA ALA A 160 20.78 5.00 -1.09
C ALA A 160 20.61 3.99 0.06
N ALA A 161 19.39 3.84 0.58
CA ALA A 161 19.08 2.89 1.64
C ALA A 161 19.34 1.42 1.21
N ILE A 162 18.84 1.03 0.04
CA ILE A 162 18.98 -0.36 -0.47
C ILE A 162 20.43 -0.69 -0.83
N VAL A 163 21.15 0.20 -1.51
CA VAL A 163 22.56 -0.04 -1.87
C VAL A 163 23.41 -0.15 -0.61
N SER A 164 23.22 0.76 0.35
CA SER A 164 23.94 0.69 1.62
C SER A 164 23.68 -0.61 2.39
N ALA A 165 22.45 -1.14 2.33
CA ALA A 165 22.11 -2.40 2.98
C ALA A 165 22.66 -3.63 2.24
N ALA A 166 22.69 -3.61 0.90
CA ALA A 166 23.27 -4.67 0.10
C ALA A 166 24.78 -4.78 0.32
N ASP A 167 25.50 -3.66 0.33
CA ASP A 167 26.94 -3.63 0.58
C ASP A 167 27.30 -4.22 1.97
N LEU A 168 26.44 -4.00 2.97
CA LEU A 168 26.61 -4.57 4.32
C LEU A 168 26.33 -6.07 4.39
N ALA A 169 25.45 -6.59 3.52
CA ALA A 169 25.10 -8.01 3.50
C ALA A 169 26.15 -8.89 2.79
N GLU A 170 27.05 -8.29 2.01
CA GLU A 170 28.16 -8.98 1.34
C GLU A 170 29.44 -9.09 2.20
N LEU A 171 29.46 -8.46 3.39
CA LEU A 171 30.57 -8.50 4.37
C LEU A 171 30.44 -9.66 5.36
#